data_AF-A0A929G985-F1
#
_entry.id   AF-A0A929G985-F1
#
_cell.length_a   1.000
_cell.length_b   1.000
_cell.length_c   1.000
_cell.angle_alpha   90.00
_cell.angle_beta   90.00
_cell.angle_gamma   90.00
#
_symmetry.space_group_name_H-M   'P 1'
#
loop_
_entity.id
_entity.type
_entity.pdbx_description
1 polymer ?
#
loop_
_entity_poly.entity_id
_entity_poly.type
_entity_poly.pdbx_seq_one_letter_code
_entity_poly.pdbx_strand_id
1 'polypeptide(L)'
;MNKAALARWVSIFFDSSVLSLFIFPAIGWEVAGWQGVAWSLLALCILSGIPLAYILIGMRRGWVSDLELSHREERPRFIVVSVSSDLLALLILYLGDAPYMIWQLALLYACLGLTMFTISNFWKISLHMVSVGGFATLLVYVFGPSVWW
;
A
#
# COMPACT_ATOMS: atom_id res chain seq x y z
N MET A 1 -7.39 -3.42 -31.58
CA MET A 1 -7.52 -3.60 -30.12
C MET A 1 -8.71 -2.79 -29.63
N ASN A 2 -9.65 -3.38 -28.90
CA ASN A 2 -10.89 -2.69 -28.50
C ASN A 2 -10.57 -1.59 -27.46
N LYS A 3 -11.10 -0.37 -27.62
CA LYS A 3 -10.80 0.78 -26.73
C LYS A 3 -11.07 0.44 -25.25
N ALA A 4 -12.12 -0.33 -24.99
CA ALA A 4 -12.46 -0.81 -23.66
C ALA A 4 -11.41 -1.77 -23.08
N ALA A 5 -10.81 -2.64 -23.91
CA ALA A 5 -9.74 -3.53 -23.47
C ALA A 5 -8.46 -2.76 -23.14
N LEU A 6 -8.09 -1.77 -23.97
CA LEU A 6 -6.93 -0.92 -23.72
C LEU A 6 -7.11 -0.08 -22.44
N ALA A 7 -8.29 0.51 -22.22
CA ALA A 7 -8.60 1.23 -20.98
C ALA A 7 -8.50 0.33 -19.73
N ARG A 8 -8.96 -0.92 -19.84
CA ARG A 8 -8.89 -1.89 -18.73
C ARG A 8 -7.44 -2.28 -18.42
N TRP A 9 -6.61 -2.50 -19.43
CA TRP A 9 -5.19 -2.79 -19.26
C TRP A 9 -4.44 -1.62 -18.62
N VAL A 10 -4.70 -0.39 -19.07
CA VAL A 10 -4.12 0.81 -18.46
C VAL A 10 -4.57 0.90 -17.00
N SER A 11 -5.84 0.68 -16.71
CA SER A 11 -6.35 0.72 -15.32
C SER A 11 -5.71 -0.33 -14.42
N ILE A 12 -5.43 -1.53 -14.93
CA ILE A 12 -4.76 -2.60 -14.17
C ILE A 12 -3.28 -2.24 -13.94
N PHE A 13 -2.60 -1.73 -14.96
CA PHE A 13 -1.17 -1.43 -14.86
C PHE A 13 -0.89 -0.26 -13.90
N PHE A 14 -1.79 0.71 -13.85
CA PHE A 14 -1.75 1.84 -12.92
C PHE A 14 -2.54 1.59 -11.62
N ASP A 15 -3.00 0.36 -11.41
CA ASP A 15 -3.56 -0.03 -10.11
C ASP A 15 -2.45 0.07 -9.07
N SER A 16 -2.76 0.71 -7.95
CA SER A 16 -1.80 0.94 -6.87
C SER A 16 -1.19 -0.35 -6.33
N SER A 17 -1.95 -1.44 -6.35
CA SER A 17 -1.50 -2.76 -5.90
C SER A 17 -0.44 -3.30 -6.86
N VAL A 18 -0.62 -3.13 -8.16
CA VAL A 18 0.35 -3.56 -9.17
C VAL A 18 1.61 -2.72 -9.10
N LEU A 19 1.49 -1.40 -8.98
CA LEU A 19 2.64 -0.50 -8.82
C LEU A 19 3.45 -0.82 -7.57
N SER A 20 2.79 -1.15 -6.45
CA SER A 20 3.46 -1.51 -5.20
C SER A 20 4.40 -2.71 -5.35
N LEU A 21 4.05 -3.69 -6.19
CA LEU A 21 4.86 -4.89 -6.45
C LEU A 21 6.20 -4.57 -7.13
N PHE A 22 6.30 -3.45 -7.84
CA PHE A 22 7.54 -3.03 -8.49
C PHE A 22 8.31 -2.01 -7.62
N ILE A 23 7.60 -1.08 -7.00
CA ILE A 23 8.20 0.05 -6.28
C ILE A 23 8.88 -0.39 -4.98
N PHE A 24 8.25 -1.29 -4.21
CA PHE A 24 8.84 -1.77 -2.96
C PHE A 24 10.17 -2.51 -3.20
N PRO A 25 10.26 -3.48 -4.13
CA PRO A 25 11.54 -4.08 -4.49
C PRO A 25 12.56 -3.09 -5.04
N ALA A 26 12.15 -2.14 -5.89
CA ALA A 26 13.07 -1.15 -6.45
C ALA A 26 13.70 -0.27 -5.35
N ILE A 27 12.90 0.24 -4.41
CA ILE A 27 13.41 1.00 -3.26
C ILE A 27 14.27 0.11 -2.37
N GLY A 28 13.82 -1.13 -2.10
CA GLY A 28 14.58 -2.09 -1.31
C GLY A 28 15.97 -2.36 -1.90
N TRP A 29 16.05 -2.50 -3.23
CA TRP A 29 17.31 -2.69 -3.95
C TRP A 29 18.26 -1.51 -3.78
N GLU A 30 17.78 -0.28 -3.96
CA GLU A 30 18.60 0.93 -3.78
C GLU A 30 19.10 1.09 -2.34
N VAL A 31 18.28 0.73 -1.35
CA VAL A 31 18.61 0.92 0.06
C VAL A 31 19.63 -0.12 0.55
N ALA A 32 19.47 -1.39 0.19
CA ALA A 32 20.30 -2.48 0.74
C ALA A 32 20.39 -3.72 -0.17
N GLY A 33 20.29 -3.55 -1.49
CA GLY A 33 20.36 -4.66 -2.45
C GLY A 33 19.32 -5.75 -2.18
N TRP A 34 19.72 -7.02 -2.30
CA TRP A 34 18.80 -8.15 -2.08
C TRP A 34 18.21 -8.22 -0.67
N GLN A 35 18.97 -7.80 0.36
CA GLN A 35 18.45 -7.76 1.72
C GLN A 35 17.33 -6.72 1.85
N GLY A 36 17.50 -5.55 1.24
CA GLY A 36 16.45 -4.54 1.20
C GLY A 36 15.23 -4.97 0.39
N VAL A 37 15.42 -5.69 -0.73
CA VAL A 37 14.31 -6.31 -1.48
C VAL A 37 13.52 -7.29 -0.60
N ALA A 38 14.20 -8.14 0.16
CA ALA A 38 13.54 -9.09 1.06
C ALA A 38 12.72 -8.35 2.13
N TRP A 39 13.29 -7.32 2.76
CA TRP A 39 12.59 -6.51 3.76
C TRP A 39 11.42 -5.73 3.18
N SER A 40 11.56 -5.15 1.99
CA SER A 40 10.48 -4.39 1.36
C SER A 40 9.35 -5.30 0.88
N LEU A 41 9.65 -6.50 0.39
CA LEU A 41 8.63 -7.50 0.08
C LEU A 41 7.93 -8.00 1.33
N LEU A 42 8.67 -8.25 2.42
CA LEU A 42 8.06 -8.62 3.71
C LEU A 42 7.12 -7.52 4.20
N ALA A 43 7.57 -6.27 4.17
CA ALA A 43 6.75 -5.11 4.52
C ALA A 43 5.47 -5.07 3.68
N LEU A 44 5.60 -5.19 2.35
CA LEU A 44 4.46 -5.19 1.43
C LEU A 44 3.48 -6.33 1.71
N CYS A 45 3.98 -7.54 1.98
CA CYS A 45 3.16 -8.70 2.32
C CYS A 45 2.36 -8.49 3.61
N ILE A 46 2.94 -7.84 4.61
CA ILE A 46 2.23 -7.56 5.86
C ILE A 46 1.24 -6.41 5.63
N LEU A 47 1.74 -5.23 5.22
CA LEU A 47 0.97 -4.01 5.03
C LEU A 47 -0.25 -4.19 4.12
N SER A 48 -0.09 -4.89 2.99
CA SER A 48 -1.18 -5.07 2.01
C SER A 48 -1.82 -6.46 2.06
N GLY A 49 -1.04 -7.50 2.37
CA GLY A 49 -1.52 -8.88 2.33
C GLY A 49 -2.51 -9.21 3.45
N ILE A 50 -2.31 -8.70 4.66
CA ILE A 50 -3.24 -8.95 5.78
C ILE A 50 -4.59 -8.25 5.55
N PRO A 51 -4.66 -6.94 5.19
CA PRO A 51 -5.94 -6.30 4.89
C PRO A 51 -6.65 -6.93 3.68
N LEU A 52 -5.89 -7.31 2.65
CA LEU A 52 -6.45 -8.01 1.50
C LEU A 52 -7.03 -9.38 1.88
N ALA A 53 -6.30 -10.17 2.69
CA ALA A 53 -6.77 -11.45 3.18
C ALA A 53 -8.06 -11.29 4.00
N TYR A 54 -8.15 -10.26 4.85
CA TYR A 54 -9.37 -9.95 5.59
C TYR A 54 -10.56 -9.71 4.65
N ILE A 55 -10.40 -8.88 3.62
CA ILE A 55 -11.45 -8.61 2.64
C ILE A 55 -11.85 -9.90 1.92
N LEU A 56 -10.88 -10.66 1.39
CA LEU A 56 -11.16 -11.89 0.64
C LEU A 56 -11.85 -12.97 1.48
N ILE A 57 -11.40 -13.18 2.71
CA ILE A 57 -12.05 -14.08 3.66
C ILE A 57 -13.45 -13.55 3.98
N GLY A 58 -13.61 -12.24 4.09
CA GLY A 58 -14.88 -11.63 4.38
C GLY A 58 -15.92 -11.69 3.29
N MET A 59 -15.50 -11.56 2.05
CA MET A 59 -16.35 -11.81 0.89
C MET A 59 -16.78 -13.27 0.85
N ARG A 60 -15.86 -14.21 1.14
CA ARG A 60 -16.18 -15.64 1.21
C ARG A 60 -17.15 -15.99 2.34
N ARG A 61 -17.11 -15.25 3.46
CA ARG A 61 -17.98 -15.44 4.62
C ARG A 61 -19.26 -14.59 4.58
N GLY A 62 -19.40 -13.71 3.60
CA GLY A 62 -20.58 -12.86 3.41
C GLY A 62 -20.70 -11.66 4.37
N TRP A 63 -19.62 -11.25 5.04
CA TRP A 63 -19.63 -10.09 5.96
C TRP A 63 -18.97 -8.82 5.39
N VAL A 64 -18.42 -8.91 4.17
CA VAL A 64 -17.84 -7.82 3.39
C VAL A 64 -18.44 -7.94 1.99
N SER A 65 -19.04 -6.86 1.52
CA SER A 65 -19.84 -6.85 0.29
C SER A 65 -18.98 -6.79 -0.96
N ASP A 66 -17.88 -6.05 -0.92
CA ASP A 66 -17.04 -5.76 -2.07
C ASP A 66 -15.62 -5.34 -1.65
N LEU A 67 -14.69 -5.34 -2.62
CA LEU A 67 -13.30 -4.96 -2.41
C LEU A 67 -13.14 -3.50 -1.97
N GLU A 68 -14.06 -2.62 -2.34
CA GLU A 68 -13.99 -1.18 -2.05
C GLU A 68 -14.61 -0.82 -0.69
N LEU A 69 -15.14 -1.80 0.05
CA LEU A 69 -15.86 -1.57 1.31
C LEU A 69 -16.92 -0.47 1.12
N SER A 70 -17.79 -0.67 0.13
CA SER A 70 -18.82 0.30 -0.27
C SER A 70 -19.77 0.61 0.88
N HIS A 71 -20.01 -0.35 1.77
CA HIS A 71 -20.81 -0.19 2.97
C HIS A 71 -19.98 0.39 4.11
N ARG A 72 -20.38 1.57 4.60
CA ARG A 72 -19.67 2.29 5.67
C ARG A 72 -19.55 1.48 6.96
N GLU A 73 -20.48 0.56 7.21
CA GLU A 73 -20.53 -0.29 8.41
C GLU A 73 -19.42 -1.35 8.45
N GLU A 74 -18.89 -1.75 7.29
CA GLU A 74 -17.81 -2.74 7.18
C GLU A 74 -16.44 -2.14 7.52
N ARG A 75 -16.34 -0.81 7.38
CA ARG A 75 -15.10 -0.07 7.42
C ARG A 75 -14.43 -0.06 8.80
N PRO A 76 -15.10 0.17 9.94
CA PRO A 76 -14.45 0.18 11.25
C PRO A 76 -13.67 -1.10 11.56
N ARG A 77 -14.23 -2.26 11.21
CA ARG A 77 -13.55 -3.55 11.40
C ARG A 77 -12.31 -3.66 10.53
N PHE A 78 -12.41 -3.21 9.28
CA PHE A 78 -11.28 -3.14 8.37
C PHE A 78 -10.17 -2.20 8.88
N ILE A 79 -10.51 -1.03 9.47
CA ILE A 79 -9.50 -0.13 10.06
C ILE A 79 -8.67 -0.86 11.10
N VAL A 80 -9.35 -1.52 12.04
CA VAL A 80 -8.67 -2.14 13.17
C VAL A 80 -7.70 -3.19 12.65
N VAL A 81 -8.10 -3.97 11.65
CA VAL A 81 -7.23 -4.95 11.00
C VAL A 81 -6.08 -4.27 10.25
N SER A 82 -6.36 -3.21 9.48
CA SER A 82 -5.34 -2.48 8.72
C SER A 82 -4.31 -1.83 9.63
N VAL A 83 -4.75 -1.08 10.64
CA VAL A 83 -3.86 -0.45 11.63
C VAL A 83 -3.08 -1.49 12.43
N SER A 84 -3.72 -2.59 12.82
CA SER A 84 -3.00 -3.68 13.52
C SER A 84 -1.94 -4.31 12.62
N SER A 85 -2.23 -4.46 11.33
CA SER A 85 -1.28 -4.93 10.33
C SER A 85 -0.11 -3.98 10.16
N ASP A 86 -0.39 -2.67 10.09
CA ASP A 86 0.62 -1.64 9.95
C ASP A 86 1.57 -1.59 11.16
N LEU A 87 1.00 -1.64 12.37
CA LEU A 87 1.77 -1.72 13.61
C LEU A 87 2.59 -3.00 13.69
N LEU A 88 2.04 -4.13 13.23
CA LEU A 88 2.77 -5.40 13.15
C LEU A 88 3.95 -5.31 12.17
N ALA A 89 3.76 -4.71 11.01
CA ALA A 89 4.83 -4.48 10.04
C ALA A 89 5.94 -3.62 10.62
N LEU A 90 5.60 -2.49 11.24
CA LEU A 90 6.55 -1.59 11.88
C LEU A 90 7.33 -2.27 13.00
N LEU A 91 6.66 -3.09 13.81
CA LEU A 91 7.29 -3.84 14.89
C LEU A 91 8.26 -4.89 14.35
N ILE A 92 7.86 -5.67 13.33
CA ILE A 92 8.71 -6.70 12.72
C ILE A 92 9.93 -6.07 12.05
N LEU A 93 9.75 -4.96 11.32
CA LEU A 93 10.85 -4.25 10.68
C LEU A 93 11.81 -3.65 11.71
N TYR A 94 11.30 -3.12 12.81
CA TYR A 94 12.12 -2.56 13.89
C TYR A 94 12.93 -3.64 14.62
N LEU A 95 12.28 -4.73 15.03
CA LEU A 95 12.94 -5.84 15.73
C LEU A 95 13.88 -6.64 14.84
N GLY A 96 13.64 -6.62 13.53
CA GLY A 96 14.45 -7.32 12.53
C GLY A 96 15.67 -6.54 12.05
N ASP A 97 15.95 -5.36 12.60
CA ASP A 97 17.00 -4.44 12.14
C ASP A 97 16.91 -4.16 10.63
N ALA A 98 15.69 -3.98 10.12
CA ALA A 98 15.49 -3.60 8.74
C ALA A 98 16.13 -2.23 8.46
N PRO A 99 16.66 -2.00 7.25
CA PRO A 99 17.20 -0.69 6.88
C PRO A 99 16.22 0.45 7.21
N TYR A 100 16.73 1.49 7.88
CA TYR A 100 15.91 2.57 8.43
C TYR A 100 14.94 3.18 7.40
N MET A 101 15.39 3.32 6.15
CA MET A 101 14.59 3.87 5.06
C MET A 101 13.38 2.98 4.69
N ILE A 102 13.48 1.65 4.82
CA ILE A 102 12.37 0.71 4.60
C ILE A 102 11.37 0.81 5.76
N TRP A 103 11.85 0.96 6.99
CA TRP A 103 10.99 1.19 8.15
C TRP A 103 10.20 2.52 8.00
N GLN A 104 10.87 3.59 7.58
CA GLN A 104 10.22 4.87 7.29
C GLN A 104 9.20 4.78 6.16
N LEU A 105 9.50 4.00 5.11
CA LEU A 105 8.57 3.73 4.02
C LEU A 105 7.29 3.07 4.55
N ALA A 106 7.43 2.04 5.40
CA ALA A 106 6.28 1.39 6.04
C ALA A 106 5.50 2.35 6.94
N LEU A 107 6.18 3.22 7.69
CA LEU A 107 5.52 4.22 8.55
C LEU A 107 4.72 5.23 7.72
N LEU A 108 5.31 5.74 6.64
CA LEU A 108 4.62 6.65 5.72
C LEU A 108 3.41 5.98 5.09
N TYR A 109 3.53 4.71 4.69
CA TYR A 109 2.43 3.93 4.13
C TYR A 109 1.28 3.80 5.14
N ALA A 110 1.59 3.46 6.40
CA ALA A 110 0.61 3.37 7.48
C ALA A 110 -0.09 4.72 7.76
N CYS A 111 0.68 5.81 7.86
CA CYS A 111 0.14 7.16 8.07
C CYS A 111 -0.78 7.59 6.91
N LEU A 112 -0.38 7.32 5.66
CA LEU A 112 -1.21 7.59 4.49
C LEU A 112 -2.48 6.75 4.54
N GLY A 113 -2.38 5.44 4.76
CA GLY A 113 -3.52 4.53 4.87
C GLY A 113 -4.53 4.99 5.92
N LEU A 114 -4.06 5.36 7.11
CA LEU A 114 -4.90 5.88 8.19
C LEU A 114 -5.56 7.22 7.83
N THR A 115 -4.81 8.13 7.22
CA THR A 115 -5.32 9.44 6.79
C THR A 115 -6.39 9.26 5.72
N MET A 116 -6.11 8.44 4.71
CA MET A 116 -7.04 8.11 3.63
C MET A 116 -8.32 7.51 4.20
N PHE A 117 -8.17 6.51 5.06
CA PHE A 117 -9.29 5.86 5.69
C PHE A 117 -10.14 6.89 6.44
N THR A 118 -9.52 7.75 7.26
CA THR A 118 -10.20 8.77 8.06
C THR A 118 -11.02 9.70 7.17
N ILE A 119 -10.41 10.24 6.11
CA ILE A 119 -11.07 11.13 5.13
C ILE A 119 -12.21 10.41 4.40
N SER A 120 -12.02 9.13 4.05
CA SER A 120 -13.00 8.33 3.30
C SER A 120 -14.35 8.17 4.02
N ASN A 121 -14.39 8.39 5.34
CA ASN A 121 -15.64 8.40 6.13
C ASN A 121 -16.50 9.64 5.87
N PHE A 122 -15.89 10.76 5.50
CA PHE A 122 -16.58 12.02 5.24
C PHE A 122 -17.05 12.10 3.79
N TRP A 123 -16.19 11.75 2.82
CA TRP A 123 -16.51 11.74 1.40
C TRP A 123 -15.75 10.65 0.63
N LYS A 124 -16.24 10.25 -0.55
CA LYS A 124 -15.55 9.28 -1.39
C LYS A 124 -14.27 9.89 -1.96
N ILE A 125 -13.13 9.24 -1.71
CA ILE A 125 -11.83 9.57 -2.30
C ILE A 125 -11.33 8.39 -3.13
N SER A 126 -10.58 8.68 -4.20
CA SER A 126 -9.96 7.63 -5.01
C SER A 126 -8.70 7.11 -4.31
N LEU A 127 -8.77 5.87 -3.83
CA LEU A 127 -7.63 5.18 -3.20
C LEU A 127 -6.45 5.05 -4.17
N HIS A 128 -6.71 4.81 -5.45
CA HIS A 128 -5.66 4.70 -6.47
C HIS A 128 -4.87 6.01 -6.64
N MET A 129 -5.55 7.16 -6.65
CA MET A 129 -4.89 8.46 -6.88
C MET A 129 -3.88 8.80 -5.80
N VAL A 130 -4.18 8.48 -4.53
CA VAL A 130 -3.25 8.80 -3.44
C VAL A 130 -2.07 7.86 -3.40
N SER A 131 -2.27 6.56 -3.65
CA SER A 131 -1.16 5.61 -3.77
C SER A 131 -0.23 5.98 -4.91
N VAL A 132 -0.79 6.32 -6.09
CA VAL A 132 -0.02 6.78 -7.25
C VAL A 132 0.73 8.09 -6.94
N GLY A 133 0.07 9.04 -6.28
CA GLY A 133 0.71 10.28 -5.84
C GLY A 133 1.86 10.04 -4.87
N GLY A 134 1.65 9.21 -3.84
CA GLY A 134 2.67 8.84 -2.87
C GLY A 134 3.86 8.12 -3.52
N PHE A 135 3.60 7.21 -4.45
CA PHE A 135 4.62 6.53 -5.24
C PHE A 135 5.41 7.49 -6.12
N ALA A 136 4.76 8.43 -6.80
CA ALA A 136 5.44 9.45 -7.60
C ALA A 136 6.36 10.30 -6.72
N THR A 137 5.88 10.76 -5.56
CA THR A 137 6.71 11.51 -4.59
C THR A 137 7.91 10.71 -4.11
N LEU A 138 7.73 9.43 -3.79
CA LEU A 138 8.82 8.54 -3.36
C LEU A 138 9.85 8.32 -4.45
N LEU A 139 9.41 8.04 -5.68
CA LEU A 139 10.33 7.86 -6.81
C LEU A 139 11.14 9.14 -7.08
N VAL A 140 10.49 10.29 -6.99
CA VAL A 140 11.14 11.60 -7.15
C VAL A 140 12.12 11.87 -6.00
N TYR A 141 11.78 11.50 -4.75
CA TYR A 141 12.67 11.66 -3.60
C TYR A 141 13.91 10.75 -3.68
N VAL A 142 13.75 9.50 -4.13
CA VAL A 142 14.84 8.50 -4.18
C VAL A 142 15.69 8.62 -5.45
N PHE A 143 15.06 8.82 -6.60
CA PHE A 143 15.71 8.78 -7.93
C PHE A 143 15.73 10.13 -8.64
N GLY A 144 15.09 11.17 -8.09
CA GLY A 144 15.01 12.47 -8.74
C GLY A 144 16.36 13.19 -8.78
N PRO A 145 16.53 14.14 -9.73
CA PRO A 145 17.74 14.93 -9.82
C PRO A 145 17.98 15.68 -8.51
N SER A 146 19.21 15.67 -7.99
CA SER A 146 19.63 16.37 -6.76
C SER A 146 19.53 17.90 -6.81
N VAL A 147 18.90 18.44 -7.85
CA VAL A 147 18.76 19.89 -8.12
C VAL A 147 17.45 20.45 -7.58
N TRP A 148 16.56 19.59 -7.06
CA TRP A 148 15.22 19.96 -6.58
C TRP A 148 15.11 20.03 -5.04
N TRP A 149 16.21 19.80 -4.31
CA TRP A 149 16.34 19.87 -2.85
C TRP A 149 17.62 20.61 -2.48
#